data_AF-A0A3D3YV87-F1
#
_entry.id   AF-A0A3D3YV87-F1
#
_cell.length_a   1.000
_cell.length_b   1.000
_cell.length_c   1.000
_cell.angle_alpha   90.00
_cell.angle_beta   90.00
_cell.angle_gamma   90.00
#
_symmetry.space_group_name_H-M   'P 1'
#
loop_
_entity.id
_entity.type
_entity.pdbx_description
1 polymer ?
#
loop_
_entity_poly.entity_id
_entity_poly.type
_entity_poly.pdbx_seq_one_letter_code
_entity_poly.pdbx_strand_id
1 'polypeptide(L)' 'ITYVEQVRVPVMILAGENDPRCPIRQIENYLSRLRELGLPHEVYRFDAGHGSLVIEETLQQLAAEISFVEHLGTPPPL' A
#
# COMPACT_ATOMS: atom_id res chain seq x y z
N ILE A 1 -4.23 -12.63 -10.43
CA ILE A 1 -3.77 -12.52 -9.03
C ILE A 1 -4.12 -13.82 -8.33
N THR A 2 -3.14 -14.66 -8.00
CA THR A 2 -3.37 -16.09 -7.72
C THR A 2 -3.79 -16.41 -6.28
N TYR A 3 -3.34 -15.64 -5.28
CA TYR A 3 -3.50 -15.99 -3.85
C TYR A 3 -4.20 -14.92 -3.00
N VAL A 4 -4.75 -13.89 -3.61
CA VAL A 4 -5.46 -12.78 -2.91
C VAL A 4 -6.60 -13.23 -2.01
N GLU A 5 -7.26 -14.34 -2.35
CA GLU A 5 -8.31 -14.95 -1.52
C GLU A 5 -7.79 -15.48 -0.18
N GLN A 6 -6.46 -15.62 -0.03
CA GLN A 6 -5.83 -16.05 1.20
C GLN A 6 -5.45 -14.88 2.12
N VAL A 7 -5.68 -13.62 1.72
CA VAL A 7 -5.44 -12.45 2.58
C VAL A 7 -6.50 -12.42 3.69
N ARG A 8 -6.05 -12.42 4.94
CA ARG A 8 -6.91 -12.52 6.14
C ARG A 8 -6.89 -11.28 7.04
N VAL A 9 -6.07 -10.29 6.69
CA VAL A 9 -5.83 -9.09 7.48
C VAL A 9 -5.94 -7.87 6.58
N PRO A 10 -6.25 -6.69 7.14
CA PRO A 10 -6.14 -5.43 6.40
C PRO A 10 -4.74 -5.25 5.83
N VAL A 11 -4.64 -4.71 4.61
CA VAL A 11 -3.36 -4.45 3.94
C VAL A 11 -3.30 -3.03 3.41
N MET A 12 -2.15 -2.37 3.59
CA MET A 12 -1.86 -1.10 2.94
C MET A 12 -0.93 -1.34 1.74
N ILE A 13 -1.20 -0.67 0.64
CA ILE A 13 -0.37 -0.70 -0.57
C ILE A 13 0.19 0.70 -0.81
N LEU A 14 1.51 0.85 -0.70
CA LEU A 14 2.25 2.01 -1.19
C LEU A 14 2.78 1.72 -2.60
N ALA A 15 2.49 2.59 -3.57
CA ALA A 15 2.90 2.35 -4.96
C ALA A 15 3.31 3.64 -5.68
N GLY A 16 4.53 3.64 -6.23
CA GLY A 16 4.98 4.66 -7.16
C GLY A 16 4.33 4.46 -8.53
N GLU A 17 3.67 5.49 -9.06
CA GLU A 17 2.91 5.37 -10.31
C GLU A 17 3.80 5.10 -11.53
N ASN A 18 5.08 5.48 -11.44
CA ASN A 18 6.06 5.38 -12.52
C ASN A 18 7.17 4.35 -12.24
N ASP A 19 6.95 3.38 -11.34
CA ASP A 19 7.94 2.35 -11.00
C ASP A 19 8.23 1.40 -12.20
N PRO A 20 9.45 1.43 -12.78
CA PRO A 20 9.81 0.56 -13.89
C PRO A 20 10.04 -0.90 -13.46
N ARG A 21 10.22 -1.16 -12.16
CA ARG A 21 10.46 -2.49 -11.58
C ARG A 21 9.14 -3.17 -11.20
N CYS A 22 8.18 -2.40 -10.70
CA CYS A 22 6.84 -2.85 -10.35
C CYS A 22 5.78 -2.00 -11.09
N PRO A 23 5.40 -2.36 -12.34
CA PRO A 23 4.47 -1.56 -13.13
C PRO A 23 3.11 -1.38 -12.43
N ILE A 24 2.59 -0.15 -12.41
CA ILE A 24 1.36 0.21 -11.69
C ILE A 24 0.15 -0.67 -12.06
N ARG A 25 0.08 -1.15 -13.30
CA ARG A 25 -0.97 -2.07 -13.77
C ARG A 25 -1.04 -3.37 -12.95
N GLN A 26 0.08 -3.89 -12.45
CA GLN A 26 0.09 -5.07 -11.58
C GLN A 26 -0.57 -4.78 -10.24
N ILE A 27 -0.26 -3.62 -9.66
CA ILE A 27 -0.90 -3.13 -8.42
C ILE A 27 -2.40 -2.94 -8.65
N GLU A 28 -2.80 -2.35 -9.77
CA GLU A 28 -4.21 -2.15 -10.12
C GLU A 28 -5.00 -3.45 -10.22
N ASN A 29 -4.41 -4.49 -10.82
CA ASN A 29 -5.02 -5.82 -10.86
C ASN A 29 -5.22 -6.39 -9.45
N TYR A 30 -4.25 -6.18 -8.54
CA TYR A 30 -4.36 -6.62 -7.15
C TYR A 30 -5.44 -5.85 -6.40
N LEU A 31 -5.46 -4.52 -6.50
CA LEU A 31 -6.46 -3.66 -5.88
C LEU A 31 -7.87 -3.94 -6.41
N SER A 32 -8.03 -4.18 -7.72
CA SER A 32 -9.33 -4.59 -8.29
C SER A 32 -9.83 -5.85 -7.63
N ARG A 33 -8.95 -6.85 -7.49
CA ARG A 33 -9.33 -8.14 -6.92
C ARG A 33 -9.61 -8.06 -5.41
N LEU A 34 -8.88 -7.23 -4.66
CA LEU A 34 -9.20 -6.92 -3.25
C LEU A 34 -10.58 -6.26 -3.13
N ARG A 35 -10.89 -5.27 -3.98
CA ARG A 35 -12.21 -4.61 -4.01
C ARG A 35 -13.34 -5.59 -4.34
N GLU A 36 -13.18 -6.43 -5.36
CA GLU A 36 -14.16 -7.44 -5.73
C GLU A 36 -14.48 -8.42 -4.59
N LEU A 37 -13.47 -8.76 -3.79
CA LEU A 37 -13.61 -9.67 -2.65
C LEU A 37 -14.07 -8.98 -1.36
N GLY A 38 -14.20 -7.64 -1.36
CA GLY A 38 -14.51 -6.87 -0.15
C GLY A 38 -13.43 -6.95 0.93
N LEU A 39 -12.18 -7.25 0.55
CA LEU A 39 -11.08 -7.37 1.50
C LEU A 39 -10.60 -5.98 1.92
N PRO A 40 -10.45 -5.70 3.23
CA PRO A 40 -10.06 -4.38 3.71
C PRO A 40 -8.66 -4.02 3.22
N HIS A 41 -8.54 -2.87 2.57
CA HIS A 41 -7.27 -2.39 2.08
C HIS A 41 -7.24 -0.87 1.97
N GLU A 42 -6.03 -0.32 2.09
CA GLU A 42 -5.73 1.09 1.88
C GLU A 42 -4.65 1.26 0.82
N VAL A 43 -4.66 2.41 0.14
CA VAL A 43 -3.77 2.67 -0.98
C VAL A 43 -3.21 4.07 -0.86
N TYR A 44 -1.88 4.18 -0.91
CA TYR A 44 -1.16 5.42 -1.02
C TYR A 44 -0.35 5.40 -2.33
N ARG A 45 -0.65 6.32 -3.25
CA ARG A 45 0.05 6.45 -4.53
C ARG A 45 0.88 7.72 -4.52
N PHE A 46 2.04 7.65 -5.16
CA PHE A 46 2.95 8.77 -5.27
C PHE A 46 3.58 8.86 -6.65
N ASP A 47 3.83 10.09 -7.10
CA ASP A 47 4.42 10.38 -8.41
C ASP A 47 5.95 10.20 -8.37
N ALA A 48 6.39 8.95 -8.27
CA ALA A 48 7.80 8.58 -8.39
C ALA A 48 7.95 7.19 -9.03
N GLY A 49 9.21 6.81 -9.25
CA GLY A 49 9.60 5.47 -9.69
C GLY A 49 9.51 4.45 -8.55
N HIS A 50 10.51 3.58 -8.44
CA HIS A 50 10.53 2.51 -7.43
C HIS A 50 10.54 2.98 -5.96
N GLY A 51 10.96 4.21 -5.74
CA GLY A 51 10.94 4.88 -4.44
C GLY A 51 11.12 6.36 -4.65
N SER A 52 10.82 7.14 -3.61
CA SER A 52 11.05 8.58 -3.61
C SER A 52 12.40 8.93 -2.99
N LEU A 53 13.14 9.83 -3.62
CA LEU A 53 14.30 10.50 -3.02
C LEU A 53 13.95 11.89 -2.47
N VAL A 54 12.67 12.26 -2.55
CA VAL A 54 12.14 13.51 -1.99
C VAL A 54 11.80 13.24 -0.53
N ILE A 55 12.52 13.89 0.39
CA ILE A 55 12.37 13.66 1.83
C ILE A 55 10.94 13.91 2.32
N GLU A 56 10.28 14.96 1.82
CA GLU A 56 8.90 15.26 2.16
C GLU A 56 7.95 14.09 1.82
N GLU A 57 8.10 13.51 0.63
CA GLU A 57 7.34 12.35 0.20
C GLU A 57 7.64 11.13 1.08
N THR A 58 8.91 10.87 1.40
CA THR A 58 9.27 9.79 2.34
C THR A 58 8.63 9.99 3.73
N LEU A 59 8.56 11.22 4.23
CA LEU A 59 7.90 11.51 5.50
C LEU A 59 6.38 11.29 5.43
N GLN A 60 5.74 11.65 4.32
CA GLN A 60 4.31 11.40 4.11
C GLN A 60 4.01 9.89 4.04
N GLN A 61 4.85 9.12 3.35
CA GLN A 61 4.74 7.66 3.29
C GLN A 61 4.83 7.03 4.68
N LEU A 62 5.85 7.41 5.47
CA LEU A 62 6.02 6.93 6.84
C LEU A 62 4.84 7.32 7.74
N ALA A 63 4.35 8.56 7.63
CA ALA A 63 3.19 9.00 8.39
C ALA A 63 1.93 8.20 8.03
N ALA A 64 1.73 7.87 6.75
CA ALA A 64 0.62 7.06 6.29
C ALA A 64 0.73 5.60 6.79
N GLU A 65 1.93 5.00 6.76
CA GLU A 65 2.19 3.67 7.31
C GLU A 65 1.92 3.61 8.82
N ILE A 66 2.38 4.60 9.58
CA ILE A 66 2.13 4.71 11.03
C ILE A 66 0.62 4.87 11.30
N SER A 67 -0.03 5.78 10.57
CA SER A 67 -1.48 5.99 10.71
C SER A 67 -2.27 4.71 10.42
N PHE A 68 -1.83 3.91 9.43
CA PHE A 68 -2.40 2.61 9.09
C PHE A 68 -2.22 1.54 10.17
N VAL A 69 -1.17 1.58 10.98
CA VAL A 69 -1.07 0.63 12.11
C VAL A 69 -1.82 1.14 13.35
N GLU A 70 -1.84 2.46 13.58
CA GLU A 70 -2.54 3.09 14.70
C GLU A 70 -4.06 2.92 14.60
N HIS A 71 -4.68 3.19 13.45
CA HIS A 71 -6.14 3.05 13.29
C HIS A 71 -6.63 1.59 13.38
N LEU A 72 -5.73 0.60 13.17
CA LEU A 72 -6.01 -0.82 13.41
C LEU A 72 -5.89 -1.21 14.90
N GLY A 73 -5.48 -0.29 15.78
CA GLY A 73 -5.29 -0.54 17.20
C GLY A 73 -4.02 -1.36 17.49
N THR A 74 -3.03 -1.31 16.60
CA THR A 74 -1.74 -2.00 16.83
C THR A 74 -1.05 -1.36 18.03
N PRO A 75 -0.71 -2.12 19.09
CA PRO A 75 -0.02 -1.55 20.23
C PRO A 75 1.37 -1.04 19.82
N PRO A 76 1.87 0.04 20.44
CA PRO A 76 3.22 0.51 20.19
C PRO A 76 4.24 -0.60 20.55
N PRO A 77 5.38 -0.66 19.83
CA PRO A 77 6.46 -1.55 20.23
C PRO A 77 6.92 -1.23 21.66
N LEU A 78 7.26 -2.28 22.42
CA LEU A 78 7.74 -2.20 23.80
C LEU A 78 9.04 -1.39 23.93
#